data_AF-A0A6B2DQM5-F1
#
_entry.id   AF-A0A6B2DQM5-F1
#
_cell.length_a   1.000
_cell.length_b   1.000
_cell.length_c   1.000
_cell.angle_alpha   90.00
_cell.angle_beta   90.00
_cell.angle_gamma   90.00
#
_symmetry.space_group_name_H-M   'P 1'
#
loop_
_entity.id
_entity.type
_entity.pdbx_description
1 polymer ?
#
loop_
_entity_poly.entity_id
_entity_poly.type
_entity_poly.pdbx_seq_one_letter_code
_entity_poly.pdbx_strand_id
1 'polypeptide(L)' 'MTGPAREDPEGRAAFRAFVRAHHPDVGGDPAEFAAGLARFRESTADDRFDAPVTFARRRRGLAALVSRFRRRPPRVR' A
#
# COMPACT_ATOMS: atom_id res chain seq x y z
N MET A 1 1.24 3.53 -23.82
CA MET A 1 2.34 3.88 -22.89
C MET A 1 1.84 5.03 -22.00
N THR A 2 1.06 4.75 -20.96
CA THR A 2 0.61 5.79 -20.00
C THR A 2 1.64 5.83 -18.88
N GLY A 3 2.43 6.91 -18.81
CA GLY A 3 3.42 7.13 -17.77
C GLY A 3 2.78 7.30 -16.39
N PRO A 4 3.54 7.17 -15.28
CA PRO A 4 2.99 7.28 -13.94
C PRO A 4 2.37 8.68 -13.77
N ALA A 5 1.11 8.72 -13.33
CA ALA A 5 0.47 9.93 -12.84
C ALA A 5 1.48 10.64 -11.94
N ARG A 6 1.87 11.88 -12.31
CA ARG A 6 2.85 12.65 -11.58
C ARG A 6 2.34 12.78 -10.16
N GLU A 7 3.10 12.28 -9.18
CA GLU A 7 2.79 12.52 -7.78
C GLU A 7 2.69 14.03 -7.59
N ASP A 8 1.57 14.52 -7.04
CA ASP A 8 1.41 15.93 -6.66
C ASP A 8 2.04 16.12 -5.27
N PRO A 9 3.29 16.62 -5.19
CA PRO A 9 3.98 16.76 -3.91
C PRO A 9 3.31 17.81 -3.01
N GLU A 10 2.66 18.82 -3.58
CA GLU A 10 1.99 19.89 -2.84
C GLU A 10 0.69 19.37 -2.21
N GLY A 11 -0.13 18.65 -2.97
CA GLY A 11 -1.31 17.96 -2.45
C GLY A 11 -0.96 16.97 -1.34
N ARG A 12 0.16 16.26 -1.48
CA ARG A 12 0.62 15.33 -0.43
C ARG A 12 1.14 16.03 0.82
N ALA A 13 1.75 17.20 0.69
CA ALA A 13 2.17 18.03 1.81
C ALA A 13 0.95 18.61 2.55
N ALA A 14 -0.04 19.12 1.81
CA ALA A 14 -1.29 19.62 2.35
C ALA A 14 -2.07 18.53 3.11
N PHE A 15 -2.16 17.33 2.54
CA PHE A 15 -2.76 16.17 3.20
C PHE A 15 -2.07 15.85 4.53
N ARG A 16 -0.73 15.78 4.55
CA ARG A 16 0.01 15.50 5.79
C ARG A 16 -0.16 16.59 6.84
N ALA A 17 -0.25 17.85 6.43
CA ALA A 17 -0.52 18.97 7.34
C ALA A 17 -1.92 18.84 7.96
N PHE A 18 -2.94 18.56 7.15
CA PHE A 18 -4.30 18.28 7.63
C PHE A 18 -4.32 17.11 8.62
N VAL A 19 -3.69 15.99 8.26
CA VAL A 19 -3.66 14.79 9.11
C VAL A 19 -3.03 15.09 10.45
N ARG A 20 -1.92 15.84 10.48
CA ARG A 20 -1.25 16.21 11.73
C ARG A 20 -2.10 17.14 12.59
N ALA A 21 -2.88 18.03 12.00
CA ALA A 21 -3.70 19.00 12.73
C ALA A 21 -4.98 18.38 13.32
N HIS A 22 -5.63 17.46 12.61
CA HIS A 22 -6.95 16.92 13.00
C HIS A 22 -6.90 15.45 13.45
N HIS A 23 -5.73 14.88 13.74
CA HIS A 23 -5.61 13.45 14.03
C HIS A 23 -6.43 13.03 15.26
N PRO A 24 -7.26 11.98 15.19
CA PRO A 24 -8.03 11.52 16.36
C PRO A 24 -7.12 11.05 17.50
N ASP A 25 -6.00 10.40 17.19
CA ASP A 25 -5.05 9.94 18.23
C ASP A 25 -4.34 11.07 19.00
N VAL A 26 -4.39 12.33 18.52
CA VAL A 26 -3.89 13.50 19.26
C VAL A 26 -5.03 14.33 19.88
N GLY A 27 -6.26 13.81 19.84
CA GLY A 27 -7.45 14.47 20.40
C GLY A 27 -8.31 15.23 19.38
N GLY A 28 -8.10 15.05 18.08
CA GLY A 28 -9.00 15.58 17.05
C GLY A 28 -10.35 14.86 17.00
N ASP A 29 -11.36 15.51 16.42
CA ASP A 29 -12.68 14.89 16.22
C ASP A 29 -12.62 13.85 15.08
N PRO A 30 -12.94 12.56 15.35
CA PRO A 30 -13.00 11.54 14.31
C PRO A 30 -13.98 11.86 13.17
N ALA A 31 -15.10 12.53 13.46
CA ALA A 31 -16.11 12.86 12.46
C ALA A 31 -15.61 13.96 11.50
N GLU A 32 -15.02 15.02 12.06
CA GLU A 32 -14.37 16.08 11.29
C GLU A 32 -13.22 15.53 10.44
N PHE A 33 -12.39 14.65 11.03
CA PHE A 33 -11.29 14.00 10.33
C PHE A 33 -11.78 13.18 9.13
N ALA A 34 -12.83 12.36 9.32
CA ALA A 34 -13.41 11.55 8.25
C ALA A 34 -14.00 12.42 7.11
N ALA A 35 -14.70 13.50 7.47
CA ALA A 35 -15.25 14.45 6.52
C ALA A 35 -14.16 15.17 5.71
N GLY A 36 -13.04 15.54 6.35
CA GLY A 36 -11.88 16.10 5.65
C GLY A 36 -11.18 15.08 4.76
N LEU A 37 -11.05 13.82 5.21
CA LEU A 37 -10.42 12.74 4.44
C LEU A 37 -11.16 12.46 3.13
N ALA A 38 -12.49 12.56 3.12
CA ALA A 38 -13.30 12.39 1.90
C ALA A 38 -12.93 13.39 0.80
N ARG A 39 -12.64 14.65 1.16
CA ARG A 39 -12.28 15.72 0.21
C ARG A 39 -10.94 15.43 -0.48
N PHE A 40 -9.96 14.92 0.28
CA PHE A 40 -8.66 14.53 -0.29
C PHE A 40 -8.76 13.24 -1.13
N ARG A 41 -9.74 12.37 -0.86
CA ARG A 41 -9.96 11.15 -1.67
C ARG A 41 -10.58 11.48 -3.01
N GLU A 42 -11.53 12.41 -3.09
CA GLU A 42 -12.10 12.88 -4.35
C GLU A 42 -11.04 13.49 -5.27
N SER A 43 -10.09 14.26 -4.72
CA SER A 43 -9.00 14.83 -5.52
C SER A 43 -7.93 13.82 -5.94
N THR A 44 -7.88 12.65 -5.31
CA THR A 44 -6.84 11.62 -5.50
C THR A 44 -7.41 10.31 -6.04
N ALA A 45 -8.66 10.32 -6.51
CA ALA A 45 -9.30 9.14 -7.08
C ALA A 45 -8.59 8.77 -8.39
N ASP A 46 -7.57 7.92 -8.27
CA ASP A 46 -6.82 7.35 -9.37
C ASP A 46 -7.13 5.85 -9.43
N ASP A 47 -7.80 5.45 -10.51
CA ASP A 47 -8.28 4.08 -10.76
C ASP A 47 -7.17 3.03 -10.63
N ARG A 48 -5.90 3.41 -10.77
CA ARG A 48 -4.75 2.52 -10.56
C ARG A 48 -4.69 1.92 -9.14
N PHE A 49 -5.33 2.56 -8.16
CA PHE A 49 -5.33 2.14 -6.76
C PHE A 49 -6.57 1.34 -6.37
N ASP A 50 -7.53 1.10 -7.27
CA ASP A 50 -8.75 0.31 -7.03
C ASP A 50 -8.56 -1.22 -7.22
N ALA A 51 -7.30 -1.68 -7.26
CA ALA A 51 -7.00 -3.09 -7.42
C ALA A 51 -7.28 -3.88 -6.11
N PRO A 52 -7.81 -5.12 -6.19
CA PRO A 52 -8.03 -5.97 -5.02
C PRO A 52 -6.76 -6.20 -4.20
N VAL A 53 -6.78 -5.89 -2.89
CA VAL A 53 -5.67 -6.12 -1.98
C VAL A 53 -5.59 -7.60 -1.61
N THR A 54 -4.54 -8.30 -2.08
CA THR A 54 -4.31 -9.73 -1.78
C THR A 54 -3.03 -9.94 -0.98
N PHE A 55 -3.11 -10.63 0.15
CA PHE A 55 -1.94 -11.02 0.95
C PHE A 55 -1.30 -12.30 0.40
N ALA A 56 -0.10 -12.19 -0.19
CA ALA A 56 0.65 -13.34 -0.70
C ALA A 56 1.76 -13.77 0.26
N ARG A 57 1.74 -15.04 0.70
CA ARG A 57 2.82 -15.64 1.51
C ARG A 57 3.91 -16.22 0.60
N ARG A 58 5.05 -15.54 0.43
CA ARG A 58 6.23 -16.14 -0.23
C ARG A 58 7.01 -17.00 0.75
N ARG A 59 7.40 -18.22 0.33
CA ARG A 59 8.46 -18.97 1.01
C ARG A 59 9.79 -18.28 0.72
N ARG A 60 10.27 -17.46 1.66
CA ARG A 60 11.61 -16.85 1.63
C ARG A 60 12.54 -17.57 2.62
N GLY A 61 13.85 -17.45 2.43
CA GLY A 61 14.86 -18.03 3.32
C GLY A 61 15.09 -19.52 3.12
N LEU A 62 15.57 -20.20 4.17
CA LEU A 62 15.99 -21.61 4.15
C LEU A 62 14.92 -22.56 3.59
N ALA A 63 13.64 -22.26 3.79
CA ALA A 63 12.52 -23.04 3.24
C ALA A 63 12.54 -23.10 1.70
N ALA A 64 12.97 -22.03 1.01
CA ALA A 64 13.11 -22.03 -0.44
C ALA A 64 14.29 -22.90 -0.88
N LEU A 65 15.43 -22.84 -0.17
CA LEU A 65 16.61 -23.66 -0.44
C LEU A 65 16.32 -25.16 -0.24
N VAL A 66 15.68 -25.55 0.87
CA VAL A 66 15.30 -26.94 1.15
C VAL A 66 14.36 -27.49 0.07
N SER A 67 13.41 -26.66 -0.41
CA SER A 67 12.50 -27.08 -1.48
C SER A 67 13.23 -27.38 -2.80
N ARG A 68 14.36 -26.74 -3.06
CA ARG A 68 15.20 -26.97 -4.25
C ARG A 68 15.93 -28.30 -4.18
N PHE A 69 16.43 -28.67 -3.00
CA PHE A 69 17.11 -29.96 -2.80
C PHE A 69 16.14 -31.14 -2.84
N ARG A 70 14.91 -30.96 -2.34
CA ARG A 70 13.84 -31.98 -2.41
C ARG A 70 13.31 -32.26 -3.82
N ARG A 71 13.63 -31.42 -4.81
CA ARG A 71 13.18 -31.57 -6.21
C ARG A 71 14.18 -32.26 -7.12
N ARG A 72 15.32 -32.77 -6.61
CA ARG A 72 16.25 -33.54 -7.44
C ARG A 72 15.77 -34.99 -7.58
N PRO A 73 15.29 -35.43 -8.77
CA PRO A 73 14.97 -36.83 -8.97
C PRO A 73 16.25 -37.69 -8.90
N PRO A 74 16.16 -38.95 -8.41
CA PRO A 74 17.30 -39.84 -8.35
C PRO A 74 17.81 -40.12 -9.77
N ARG A 75 19.11 -39.95 -9.98
CA ARG A 75 19.74 -40.37 -11.23
C ARG A 75 19.85 -41.89 -11.20
N VAL A 76 18.99 -42.57 -11.96
CA VAL A 76 19.11 -44.01 -12.22
C VAL A 76 20.41 -44.22 -13.01
N ARG A 77 21.20 -45.22 -12.60
CA ARG A 77 22.51 -45.55 -13.16
C ARG A 77 22.41 -46.80 -14.02
#